data_AF-D1ADR0-F1
#
_entry.id   AF-D1ADR0-F1
#
_cell.length_a   1.000
_cell.length_b   1.000
_cell.length_c   1.000
_cell.angle_alpha   90.00
_cell.angle_beta   90.00
_cell.angle_gamma   90.00
#
_symmetry.space_group_name_H-M   'P 1'
#
loop_
_entity.id
_entity.type
_entity.pdbx_description
1 polymer ?
#
loop_
_entity_poly.entity_id
_entity_poly.type
_entity_poly.pdbx_seq_one_letter_code
_entity_poly.pdbx_strand_id
1 'polypeptide(L)'
;METRWRKATRKSIAAAALMLLTLGVFPNGKAVADVQQQRRLEGTITVTTNDYETFGSDQRCSHTVRMSIVVSPSTRGFRTTTTCGGEIRTELLHYYRTDARGVISVWGTVYFYEGDSVNTNDLDGTTTYSFQIQPGWRVTRNVHVWNVAENERRDWSTIRFDVANRTV
;
A
#
# COMPACT_ATOMS: atom_id res chain seq x y z
N MET A 1 46.15 -78.49 21.17
CA MET A 1 47.25 -78.68 20.20
C MET A 1 47.07 -77.65 19.10
N GLU A 2 48.12 -76.85 18.89
CA GLU A 2 48.21 -75.75 17.93
C GLU A 2 47.93 -76.19 16.49
N THR A 3 47.46 -75.28 15.62
CA THR A 3 48.28 -74.83 14.47
C THR A 3 47.65 -73.67 13.68
N ARG A 4 48.41 -72.56 13.69
CA ARG A 4 48.84 -71.70 12.56
C ARG A 4 47.87 -71.29 11.44
N TRP A 5 47.67 -69.98 11.41
CA TRP A 5 47.24 -69.15 10.29
C TRP A 5 48.28 -69.05 9.16
N ARG A 6 47.83 -69.10 7.89
CA ARG A 6 48.44 -68.39 6.76
C ARG A 6 47.39 -67.88 5.76
N LYS A 7 47.62 -66.67 5.28
CA LYS A 7 46.80 -65.84 4.38
C LYS A 7 46.82 -66.33 2.92
N ALA A 8 45.74 -66.05 2.18
CA ALA A 8 45.79 -65.89 0.72
C ALA A 8 44.81 -64.78 0.27
N THR A 9 45.38 -63.77 -0.38
CA THR A 9 44.74 -62.55 -0.89
C THR A 9 44.00 -62.85 -2.20
N ARG A 10 42.71 -62.51 -2.32
CA ARG A 10 41.96 -62.60 -3.59
C ARG A 10 41.92 -61.22 -4.26
N LYS A 11 42.38 -61.17 -5.51
CA LYS A 11 42.20 -60.01 -6.41
C LYS A 11 40.82 -60.10 -7.06
N SER A 12 40.04 -59.04 -6.94
CA SER A 12 38.73 -58.87 -7.57
C SER A 12 38.89 -58.23 -8.95
N ILE A 13 38.30 -58.83 -9.99
CA ILE A 13 38.15 -58.21 -11.31
C ILE A 13 36.72 -57.67 -11.37
N ALA A 14 36.59 -56.35 -11.53
CA ALA A 14 35.31 -55.66 -11.66
C ALA A 14 34.79 -55.81 -13.11
N ALA A 15 33.55 -56.27 -13.25
CA ALA A 15 32.80 -56.23 -14.50
C ALA A 15 32.04 -54.90 -14.59
N ALA A 16 32.23 -54.19 -15.71
CA ALA A 16 31.55 -52.94 -16.00
C ALA A 16 30.09 -53.20 -16.44
N ALA A 17 29.13 -52.52 -15.80
CA ALA A 17 27.75 -52.44 -16.24
C ALA A 17 27.48 -51.05 -16.82
N LEU A 18 27.02 -51.04 -18.07
CA LEU A 18 26.69 -49.87 -18.88
C LEU A 18 25.31 -49.33 -18.46
N MET A 19 25.24 -48.19 -17.78
CA MET A 19 23.98 -47.47 -17.53
C MET A 19 23.69 -46.53 -18.70
N LEU A 20 22.59 -46.75 -19.42
CA LEU A 20 22.01 -45.76 -20.32
C LEU A 20 21.42 -44.60 -19.48
N LEU A 21 22.00 -43.40 -19.61
CA LEU A 21 21.35 -42.15 -19.19
C LEU A 21 20.25 -41.81 -20.19
N THR A 22 18.99 -41.85 -19.76
CA THR A 22 17.91 -41.11 -20.42
C THR A 22 17.89 -39.70 -19.85
N LEU A 23 18.46 -38.75 -20.60
CA LEU A 23 18.31 -37.31 -20.35
C LEU A 23 16.85 -36.93 -20.66
N GLY A 24 16.00 -36.96 -19.63
CA GLY A 24 14.71 -36.29 -19.66
C GLY A 24 14.93 -34.79 -19.76
N VAL A 25 14.68 -34.21 -20.93
CA VAL A 25 14.58 -32.77 -21.10
C VAL A 25 13.28 -32.34 -20.43
N PHE A 26 13.38 -31.86 -19.19
CA PHE A 26 12.30 -31.07 -18.61
C PHE A 26 12.21 -29.78 -19.45
N PRO A 27 11.07 -29.43 -20.04
CA PRO A 27 10.93 -28.11 -20.61
C PRO A 27 11.17 -27.13 -19.47
N ASN A 28 12.23 -26.33 -19.60
CA ASN A 28 12.49 -25.17 -18.77
C ASN A 28 11.23 -24.30 -18.84
N GLY A 29 10.33 -24.48 -17.87
CA GLY A 29 9.28 -23.53 -17.62
C GLY A 29 9.99 -22.20 -17.45
N LYS A 30 9.81 -21.29 -18.40
CA LYS A 30 10.21 -19.91 -18.21
C LYS A 30 9.52 -19.51 -16.90
N ALA A 31 10.30 -19.30 -15.85
CA ALA A 31 9.84 -18.46 -14.77
C ALA A 31 9.43 -17.17 -15.48
N VAL A 32 8.12 -16.93 -15.58
CA VAL A 32 7.63 -15.60 -15.86
C VAL A 32 8.16 -14.85 -14.65
N ALA A 33 9.26 -14.13 -14.84
CA ALA A 33 9.67 -13.12 -13.88
C ALA A 33 8.40 -12.32 -13.66
N ASP A 34 7.85 -12.40 -12.46
CA ASP A 34 6.71 -11.60 -12.05
C ASP A 34 7.13 -10.16 -12.35
N VAL A 35 6.68 -9.62 -13.49
CA VAL A 35 6.98 -8.25 -13.88
C VAL A 35 6.17 -7.46 -12.88
N GLN A 36 6.82 -7.15 -11.76
CA GLN A 36 6.37 -6.27 -10.70
C GLN A 36 5.85 -5.01 -11.38
N GLN A 37 4.55 -4.99 -11.67
CA GLN A 37 4.05 -4.13 -12.73
C GLN A 37 3.89 -2.75 -12.14
N GLN A 38 4.91 -1.91 -12.32
CA GLN A 38 4.81 -0.50 -11.96
C GLN A 38 3.60 0.10 -12.68
N ARG A 39 2.85 0.92 -11.95
CA ARG A 39 1.67 1.63 -12.46
C ARG A 39 1.78 3.10 -12.15
N ARG A 40 1.06 3.92 -12.90
CA ARG A 40 0.95 5.35 -12.61
C ARG A 40 -0.40 5.63 -11.95
N LEU A 41 -0.37 6.17 -10.74
CA LEU A 41 -1.54 6.70 -10.06
C LEU A 41 -1.66 8.19 -10.40
N GLU A 42 -2.74 8.57 -11.06
CA GLU A 42 -3.01 9.95 -11.46
C GLU A 42 -4.37 10.42 -10.98
N GLY A 43 -4.50 11.70 -10.64
CA GLY A 43 -5.80 12.27 -10.29
C GLY A 43 -5.70 13.33 -9.23
N THR A 44 -6.69 13.39 -8.35
CA THR A 44 -6.78 14.40 -7.29
C THR A 44 -7.24 13.82 -5.97
N ILE A 45 -6.75 14.42 -4.90
CA ILE A 45 -7.32 14.32 -3.56
C ILE A 45 -7.84 15.70 -3.21
N THR A 46 -9.14 15.83 -2.96
CA THR A 46 -9.75 17.06 -2.48
C THR A 46 -10.17 16.88 -1.03
N VAL A 47 -9.69 17.75 -0.15
CA VAL A 47 -10.14 17.82 1.24
C VAL A 47 -11.03 19.03 1.38
N THR A 48 -12.28 18.80 1.76
CA THR A 48 -13.24 19.86 2.10
C THR A 48 -13.49 19.80 3.59
N THR A 49 -13.31 20.92 4.27
CA THR A 49 -13.46 21.05 5.72
C THR A 49 -14.53 22.08 6.01
N ASN A 50 -15.40 21.76 6.96
CA ASN A 50 -16.33 22.67 7.57
C ASN A 50 -15.89 22.89 9.01
N ASP A 51 -15.81 24.16 9.36
CA ASP A 51 -15.46 24.68 10.67
C ASP A 51 -16.68 25.43 11.20
N TYR A 52 -17.28 24.91 12.25
CA TYR A 52 -18.54 25.38 12.79
C TYR A 52 -18.31 26.55 13.75
N GLU A 53 -19.01 27.64 13.46
CA GLU A 53 -18.93 28.85 14.28
C GLU A 53 -20.18 29.00 15.12
N THR A 54 -20.01 29.15 16.44
CA THR A 54 -21.16 29.39 17.34
C THR A 54 -21.87 30.70 17.00
N PHE A 55 -21.13 31.68 16.50
CA PHE A 55 -21.66 32.97 16.07
C PHE A 55 -21.20 33.27 14.64
N GLY A 56 -22.17 33.51 13.75
CA GLY A 56 -21.89 33.79 12.35
C GLY A 56 -22.08 32.56 11.47
N SER A 57 -21.41 32.56 10.32
CA SER A 57 -21.45 31.46 9.36
C SER A 57 -20.20 30.60 9.50
N ASP A 58 -20.38 29.28 9.45
CA ASP A 58 -19.30 28.30 9.34
C ASP A 58 -18.24 28.72 8.32
N GLN A 59 -16.98 28.52 8.66
CA GLN A 59 -15.89 28.69 7.73
C GLN A 59 -15.68 27.39 6.94
N ARG A 60 -15.69 27.51 5.60
CA ARG A 60 -15.56 26.36 4.70
C ARG A 60 -14.35 26.48 3.80
N CYS A 61 -13.47 25.49 3.88
CA CYS A 61 -12.23 25.44 3.11
C CYS A 61 -12.22 24.22 2.18
N SER A 62 -11.60 24.36 1.01
CA SER A 62 -11.42 23.24 0.09
C SER A 62 -10.04 23.30 -0.55
N HIS A 63 -9.26 22.24 -0.36
CA HIS A 63 -7.90 22.11 -0.85
C HIS A 63 -7.79 20.91 -1.77
N THR A 64 -7.18 21.08 -2.95
CA THR A 64 -7.00 19.99 -3.91
C THR A 64 -5.52 19.74 -4.18
N VAL A 65 -5.10 18.50 -3.96
CA VAL A 65 -3.76 18.02 -4.29
C VAL A 65 -3.84 17.17 -5.54
N ARG A 66 -3.03 17.51 -6.55
CA ARG A 66 -2.88 16.68 -7.76
C ARG A 66 -1.92 15.53 -7.47
N MET A 67 -2.32 14.33 -7.87
CA MET A 67 -1.50 13.12 -7.81
C MET A 67 -1.01 12.76 -9.20
N SER A 68 0.29 12.48 -9.30
CA SER A 68 0.91 11.78 -10.43
C SER A 68 2.15 11.07 -9.92
N ILE A 69 1.98 9.83 -9.46
CA ILE A 69 3.07 9.04 -8.86
C ILE A 69 3.20 7.68 -9.55
N VAL A 70 4.44 7.20 -9.68
CA VAL A 70 4.70 5.80 -10.03
C VAL A 70 4.60 4.95 -8.76
N VAL A 71 3.71 3.96 -8.80
CA VAL A 71 3.48 3.00 -7.73
C VAL A 71 4.17 1.69 -8.10
N SER A 72 5.00 1.19 -7.20
CA SER A 72 5.70 -0.09 -7.28
C SER A 72 5.13 -1.07 -6.25
N PRO A 73 5.57 -2.34 -6.25
CA PRO A 73 5.10 -3.28 -5.23
C PRO A 73 5.67 -3.00 -3.84
N SER A 74 6.76 -2.23 -3.74
CA SER A 74 7.16 -1.62 -2.48
C SER A 74 6.15 -0.55 -2.06
N THR A 75 5.78 -0.56 -0.77
CA THR A 75 4.89 0.45 -0.20
C THR A 75 5.52 1.84 -0.26
N ARG A 76 4.78 2.81 -0.81
CA ARG A 76 5.11 4.24 -0.74
C ARG A 76 4.11 4.96 0.15
N GLY A 77 4.60 5.76 1.09
CA GLY A 77 3.78 6.59 1.97
C GLY A 77 3.94 8.07 1.67
N PHE A 78 2.88 8.84 1.84
CA PHE A 78 2.88 10.30 1.74
C PHE A 78 2.03 10.88 2.88
N ARG A 79 2.28 12.15 3.21
CA ARG A 79 1.44 12.92 4.14
C ARG A 79 0.88 14.12 3.39
N THR A 80 -0.42 14.35 3.51
CA THR A 80 -1.09 15.56 3.06
C THR A 80 -1.69 16.26 4.26
N THR A 81 -1.44 17.56 4.40
CA THR A 81 -1.98 18.38 5.50
C THR A 81 -2.76 19.55 4.92
N THR A 82 -3.95 19.80 5.46
CA THR A 82 -4.82 20.93 5.10
C THR A 82 -5.34 21.59 6.37
N THR A 83 -5.64 22.88 6.29
CA THR A 83 -6.15 23.66 7.42
C THR A 83 -7.39 24.45 7.06
N CYS A 84 -8.22 24.78 8.05
CA CYS A 84 -9.39 25.65 7.96
C CYS A 84 -9.59 26.43 9.27
N GLY A 85 -10.29 27.57 9.24
CA GLY A 85 -10.59 28.43 10.41
C GLY A 85 -9.44 29.14 11.08
N GLY A 86 -8.23 28.60 10.97
CA GLY A 86 -7.13 28.95 11.86
C GLY A 86 -6.98 27.97 13.03
N GLU A 87 -7.90 27.01 13.16
CA GLU A 87 -7.97 26.11 14.32
C GLU A 87 -8.07 24.63 13.92
N ILE A 88 -8.72 24.31 12.79
CA ILE A 88 -8.77 22.93 12.27
C ILE A 88 -7.54 22.59 11.41
N ARG A 89 -6.92 21.44 11.70
CA ARG A 89 -5.93 20.76 10.84
C ARG A 89 -6.39 19.34 10.51
N THR A 90 -6.50 19.04 9.22
CA THR A 90 -6.74 17.66 8.74
C THR A 90 -5.49 17.10 8.11
N GLU A 91 -5.08 15.90 8.53
CA GLU A 91 -3.92 15.21 8.00
C GLU A 91 -4.29 13.84 7.44
N LEU A 92 -3.78 13.54 6.25
CA LEU A 92 -3.94 12.27 5.59
C LEU A 92 -2.59 11.59 5.53
N LEU A 93 -2.47 10.45 6.19
CA LEU A 93 -1.33 9.55 6.04
C LEU A 93 -1.76 8.42 5.11
N HIS A 94 -1.20 8.37 3.91
CA HIS A 94 -1.67 7.47 2.85
C HIS A 94 -0.57 6.68 2.17
N TYR A 95 -0.92 5.45 1.80
CA TYR A 95 0.00 4.44 1.34
C TYR A 95 -0.49 3.78 0.06
N TYR A 96 0.48 3.40 -0.77
CA TYR A 96 0.24 2.86 -2.09
C TYR A 96 1.17 1.66 -2.33
N ARG A 97 0.63 0.61 -2.95
CA ARG A 97 1.41 -0.48 -3.54
C ARG A 97 0.66 -1.07 -4.73
N THR A 98 1.40 -1.59 -5.70
CA THR A 98 0.80 -2.38 -6.80
C THR A 98 1.06 -3.87 -6.59
N ASP A 99 0.13 -4.73 -7.00
CA ASP A 99 0.35 -6.18 -7.04
C ASP A 99 0.88 -6.65 -8.41
N ALA A 100 1.13 -7.95 -8.54
CA ALA A 100 1.55 -8.62 -9.77
C ALA A 100 0.58 -8.45 -10.95
N ARG A 101 -0.70 -8.15 -10.68
CA ARG A 101 -1.73 -7.93 -11.69
C ARG A 101 -1.87 -6.46 -12.08
N GLY A 102 -1.03 -5.58 -11.53
CA GLY A 102 -1.11 -4.14 -11.74
C GLY A 102 -2.24 -3.46 -10.97
N VAL A 103 -2.85 -4.12 -9.97
CA VAL A 103 -3.87 -3.49 -9.12
C VAL A 103 -3.20 -2.59 -8.11
N ILE A 104 -3.59 -1.32 -8.07
CA ILE A 104 -3.11 -0.38 -7.05
C ILE A 104 -4.00 -0.53 -5.81
N SER A 105 -3.40 -0.89 -4.67
CA SER A 105 -4.02 -0.76 -3.36
C SER A 105 -3.71 0.61 -2.77
N VAL A 106 -4.73 1.29 -2.26
CA VAL A 106 -4.64 2.57 -1.55
C VAL A 106 -5.20 2.36 -0.15
N TRP A 107 -4.48 2.80 0.88
CA TRP A 107 -4.98 2.77 2.26
C TRP A 107 -4.35 3.87 3.09
N GLY A 108 -4.98 4.19 4.21
CA GLY A 108 -4.45 5.23 5.08
C GLY A 108 -5.33 5.54 6.27
N THR A 109 -4.90 6.57 6.99
CA THR A 109 -5.60 7.15 8.13
C THR A 109 -5.77 8.64 7.89
N VAL A 110 -6.93 9.15 8.25
CA VAL A 110 -7.21 10.58 8.37
C VAL A 110 -7.23 10.92 9.84
N TYR A 111 -6.47 11.96 10.20
CA TYR A 111 -6.47 12.58 11.51
C TYR A 111 -7.11 13.96 11.39
N PHE A 112 -8.01 14.27 12.30
CA PHE A 112 -8.73 15.54 12.38
C PHE A 112 -8.41 16.15 13.73
N TYR A 113 -7.75 17.31 13.71
CA TYR A 113 -7.32 18.06 14.88
C TYR A 113 -8.08 19.39 14.93
N GLU A 114 -8.57 19.77 16.10
CA GLU A 114 -9.25 21.03 16.38
C GLU A 114 -8.76 21.62 17.72
N GLY A 115 -9.18 22.83 18.06
CA GLY A 115 -8.72 23.60 19.22
C GLY A 115 -7.96 24.85 18.79
N ASP A 116 -7.56 25.72 19.74
CA ASP A 116 -7.21 27.14 19.55
C ASP A 116 -6.27 27.55 18.38
N SER A 117 -5.56 26.62 17.74
CA SER A 117 -4.81 26.90 16.52
C SER A 117 -4.59 25.65 15.66
N VAL A 118 -4.31 25.83 14.36
CA VAL A 118 -3.92 24.74 13.43
C VAL A 118 -2.69 23.93 13.87
N ASN A 119 -1.92 24.41 14.84
CA ASN A 119 -0.76 23.72 15.39
C ASN A 119 -1.09 22.88 16.62
N THR A 120 -2.36 22.83 17.02
CA THR A 120 -2.87 21.97 18.09
C THR A 120 -2.45 20.51 17.89
N ASN A 121 -2.34 19.78 19.01
CA ASN A 121 -2.18 18.33 19.02
C ASN A 121 -3.44 17.63 19.52
N ASP A 122 -4.51 18.38 19.76
CA ASP A 122 -5.79 17.83 20.19
C ASP A 122 -6.43 17.10 19.01
N LEU A 123 -6.66 15.80 19.18
CA LEU A 123 -7.05 14.89 18.12
C LEU A 123 -8.50 14.51 18.32
N ASP A 124 -9.38 15.15 17.57
CA ASP A 124 -10.81 15.05 17.79
C ASP A 124 -11.51 14.06 16.87
N GLY A 125 -10.84 13.66 15.80
CA GLY A 125 -11.36 12.66 14.88
C GLY A 125 -10.29 11.80 14.25
N THR A 126 -10.59 10.52 14.07
CA THR A 126 -9.77 9.62 13.28
C THR A 126 -10.64 8.67 12.47
N THR A 127 -10.27 8.44 11.21
CA THR A 127 -10.90 7.39 10.39
C THR A 127 -9.86 6.71 9.52
N THR A 128 -10.08 5.45 9.18
CA THR A 128 -9.23 4.70 8.25
C THR A 128 -9.97 4.42 6.96
N TYR A 129 -9.22 4.19 5.89
CA TYR A 129 -9.79 3.83 4.60
C TYR A 129 -8.89 2.88 3.85
N SER A 130 -9.50 2.09 2.98
CA SER A 130 -8.78 1.31 1.98
C SER A 130 -9.65 1.09 0.76
N PHE A 131 -9.03 1.05 -0.42
CA PHE A 131 -9.68 0.69 -1.66
C PHE A 131 -8.64 0.23 -2.69
N GLN A 132 -9.13 -0.41 -3.76
CA GLN A 132 -8.30 -0.87 -4.86
C GLN A 132 -8.74 -0.23 -6.16
N ILE A 133 -7.78 -0.07 -7.08
CA ILE A 133 -8.00 0.50 -8.41
C ILE A 133 -7.45 -0.51 -9.42
N GLN A 134 -8.35 -1.12 -10.18
CA GLN A 134 -7.99 -2.07 -11.24
C GLN A 134 -7.22 -1.36 -12.37
N PRO A 135 -6.36 -2.06 -13.13
CA PRO A 135 -5.69 -1.50 -14.29
C PRO A 135 -6.67 -0.81 -15.25
N GLY A 136 -6.38 0.42 -15.65
CA GLY A 136 -7.19 1.21 -16.58
C GLY A 136 -8.40 1.91 -15.96
N TRP A 137 -8.75 1.60 -14.71
CA TRP A 137 -9.92 2.17 -14.05
C TRP A 137 -9.64 3.53 -13.43
N ARG A 138 -10.71 4.31 -13.29
CA ARG A 138 -10.82 5.49 -12.44
C ARG A 138 -11.79 5.19 -11.31
N VAL A 139 -11.44 5.60 -10.10
CA VAL A 139 -12.24 5.39 -8.90
C VAL A 139 -12.44 6.73 -8.19
N THR A 140 -13.68 6.98 -7.79
CA THR A 140 -14.02 8.03 -6.83
C THR A 140 -14.33 7.39 -5.47
N ARG A 141 -13.71 7.90 -4.40
CA ARG A 141 -14.03 7.51 -3.02
C ARG A 141 -14.12 8.72 -2.13
N ASN A 142 -15.10 8.73 -1.24
CA ASN A 142 -15.21 9.72 -0.19
C ASN A 142 -14.90 9.06 1.15
N VAL A 143 -14.13 9.74 1.98
CA VAL A 143 -13.82 9.38 3.36
C VAL A 143 -14.21 10.57 4.23
N HIS A 144 -14.91 10.32 5.32
CA HIS A 144 -15.44 11.36 6.19
C HIS A 144 -14.94 11.19 7.62
N VAL A 145 -14.57 12.29 8.25
CA VAL A 145 -14.15 12.39 9.64
C VAL A 145 -14.77 13.66 10.24
N TRP A 146 -15.06 13.64 11.52
CA TRP A 146 -15.68 14.75 12.25
C TRP A 146 -15.14 14.81 13.69
N ASN A 147 -15.41 15.89 14.42
CA ASN A 147 -15.02 16.06 15.83
C ASN A 147 -15.84 15.12 16.75
N VAL A 148 -15.34 13.89 16.91
CA VAL A 148 -15.93 12.86 17.76
C VAL A 148 -15.66 13.14 19.24
N ALA A 149 -14.50 13.72 19.57
CA ALA A 149 -14.07 13.93 20.96
C ALA A 149 -15.02 14.86 21.73
N GLU A 150 -15.53 15.90 21.08
CA GLU A 150 -16.45 16.88 21.67
C GLU A 150 -17.90 16.68 21.23
N ASN A 151 -18.16 15.64 20.44
CA ASN A 151 -19.47 15.33 19.87
C ASN A 151 -20.05 16.48 19.01
N GLU A 152 -19.18 17.23 18.33
CA GLU A 152 -19.59 18.30 17.42
C GLU A 152 -19.55 17.81 15.97
N ARG A 153 -20.72 17.42 15.44
CA ARG A 153 -20.84 16.82 14.10
C ARG A 153 -20.75 17.84 12.97
N ARG A 154 -20.80 19.13 13.29
CA ARG A 154 -20.70 20.22 12.32
C ARG A 154 -19.26 20.55 11.96
N ASP A 155 -18.32 20.17 12.81
CA ASP A 155 -16.89 20.16 12.52
C ASP A 155 -16.49 18.87 11.83
N TRP A 156 -16.12 18.98 10.56
CA TRP A 156 -15.82 17.81 9.76
C TRP A 156 -14.92 18.07 8.57
N SER A 157 -14.26 17.00 8.14
CA SER A 157 -13.54 16.93 6.87
C SER A 157 -14.02 15.77 6.01
N THR A 158 -14.25 16.07 4.74
CA THR A 158 -14.54 15.07 3.71
C THR A 158 -13.40 15.04 2.70
N ILE A 159 -12.81 13.87 2.54
CA ILE A 159 -11.71 13.60 1.63
C ILE A 159 -12.27 12.87 0.43
N ARG A 160 -12.21 13.50 -0.74
CA ARG A 160 -12.58 12.92 -2.03
C ARG A 160 -11.34 12.53 -2.81
N PHE A 161 -11.16 11.24 -3.02
CA PHE A 161 -10.25 10.69 -4.01
C PHE A 161 -10.96 10.65 -5.36
N ASP A 162 -10.32 11.15 -6.40
CA ASP A 162 -10.67 10.89 -7.80
C ASP A 162 -9.39 10.52 -8.55
N VAL A 163 -9.11 9.23 -8.61
CA VAL A 163 -7.81 8.70 -9.02
C VAL A 163 -7.95 7.57 -10.02
N ALA A 164 -6.97 7.47 -10.92
CA ALA A 164 -6.93 6.51 -12.00
C ALA A 164 -5.63 5.71 -11.98
N ASN A 165 -5.73 4.43 -12.33
CA ASN A 165 -4.60 3.52 -12.48
C ASN A 165 -4.23 3.40 -13.96
N ARG A 166 -3.14 4.06 -14.35
CA ARG A 166 -2.62 4.08 -15.73
C ARG A 166 -1.37 3.23 -15.87
N THR A 167 -1.04 2.87 -17.11
CA THR A 167 0.28 2.37 -17.46
C THR A 167 1.32 3.49 -17.24
N VAL A 168 2.55 3.12 -16.89
CA VAL A 168 3.65 4.09 -16.67
C VAL A 168 4.06 4.77 -17.96
#